data_AF-A0A1H9VET0-F1
#
_entry.id   AF-A0A1H9VET0-F1
#
_cell.length_a   1.000
_cell.length_b   1.000
_cell.length_c   1.000
_cell.angle_alpha   90.00
_cell.angle_beta   90.00
_cell.angle_gamma   90.00
#
_symmetry.space_group_name_H-M   'P 1'
#
loop_
_entity.id
_entity.type
_entity.pdbx_description
1 polymer ?
#
loop_
_entity_poly.entity_id
_entity_poly.type
_entity_poly.pdbx_seq_one_letter_code
_entity_poly.pdbx_strand_id
1 'polypeptide(L)' 'MKDQEIILRIETFDAANGGGVGWYEDKGAYHLYLLRTEAPIARLKPVGTRDEVRLGYWSHRRKWEDIDDMGGCILPLVD' A
#
# COMPACT_ATOMS: atom_id res chain seq x y z
N MET A 1 -15.06 5.10 7.69
CA MET A 1 -15.00 6.26 6.77
C MET A 1 -13.61 6.42 6.16
N LYS A 2 -12.50 6.38 6.93
CA LYS A 2 -11.14 6.51 6.38
C LYS A 2 -10.69 5.34 5.49
N ASP A 3 -11.04 4.11 5.88
CA ASP A 3 -10.63 2.90 5.15
C ASP A 3 -11.22 2.83 3.73
N GLN A 4 -12.47 3.27 3.55
CA GLN A 4 -13.13 3.33 2.25
C GLN A 4 -12.49 4.35 1.30
N GLU A 5 -11.93 5.44 1.84
CA GLU A 5 -11.26 6.47 1.04
C GLU A 5 -9.92 5.97 0.49
N ILE A 6 -9.15 5.24 1.29
CA ILE A 6 -7.89 4.62 0.85
C ILE A 6 -8.16 3.57 -0.25
N ILE A 7 -9.17 2.72 -0.06
CA ILE A 7 -9.59 1.73 -1.06
C ILE A 7 -9.95 2.42 -2.38
N LEU A 8 -10.81 3.44 -2.32
CA LEU A 8 -11.25 4.16 -3.50
C LEU A 8 -10.07 4.78 -4.27
N ARG A 9 -9.07 5.32 -3.56
CA ARG A 9 -7.86 5.89 -4.15
C ARG A 9 -6.98 4.82 -4.82
N ILE A 10 -6.78 3.67 -4.17
CA ILE A 10 -6.04 2.55 -4.75
C ILE A 10 -6.70 2.11 -6.06
N GLU A 11 -8.02 1.91 -6.04
CA GLU A 11 -8.79 1.45 -7.20
C GLU A 11 -8.83 2.50 -8.32
N THR A 12 -8.97 3.78 -7.98
CA THR A 12 -8.96 4.89 -8.95
C THR A 12 -7.59 5.02 -9.60
N PHE A 13 -6.50 4.94 -8.82
CA PHE A 13 -5.14 4.98 -9.34
C PHE A 13 -4.84 3.78 -10.24
N ASP A 14 -5.21 2.57 -9.82
CA ASP A 14 -5.04 1.36 -10.63
C ASP A 14 -5.77 1.49 -11.97
N ALA A 15 -7.06 1.86 -11.94
CA ALA A 15 -7.86 2.06 -13.15
C ALA A 15 -7.27 3.14 -14.09
N ALA A 16 -6.76 4.24 -13.54
CA ALA A 16 -6.14 5.32 -14.31
C ALA A 16 -4.79 4.91 -14.95
N ASN A 17 -4.08 3.94 -14.37
CA ASN A 17 -2.74 3.52 -14.80
C ASN A 17 -2.72 2.19 -15.59
N GLY A 18 -3.87 1.76 -16.11
CA GLY A 18 -3.99 0.57 -16.97
C GLY A 18 -4.31 -0.73 -16.22
N GLY A 19 -4.56 -0.64 -14.92
CA GLY A 19 -4.94 -1.76 -14.08
C GLY A 19 -3.79 -2.71 -13.76
N GLY A 20 -4.15 -3.85 -13.16
CA GLY A 20 -3.22 -4.96 -12.93
C GLY A 20 -2.68 -5.04 -11.50
N VAL A 21 -3.09 -4.12 -10.63
CA VAL A 21 -2.80 -4.18 -9.19
C VAL A 21 -4.01 -4.75 -8.46
N GLY A 22 -3.80 -5.87 -7.77
CA GLY A 22 -4.73 -6.38 -6.79
C GLY A 22 -4.39 -5.83 -5.41
N TRP A 23 -5.38 -5.79 -4.52
CA TRP A 23 -5.16 -5.48 -3.12
C TRP A 23 -5.94 -6.40 -2.19
N TYR A 24 -5.45 -6.58 -0.97
CA TYR A 24 -6.19 -7.20 0.13
C TYR A 24 -5.83 -6.52 1.46
N GLU A 25 -6.72 -6.62 2.44
CA GLU A 25 -6.46 -6.13 3.79
C GLU A 25 -6.01 -7.27 4.71
N ASP A 26 -4.92 -7.07 5.44
CA ASP A 26 -4.51 -7.94 6.56
C ASP A 26 -4.01 -7.08 7.73
N LYS A 27 -4.53 -7.35 8.94
CA LYS A 27 -4.14 -6.68 10.19
C LYS A 27 -4.11 -5.14 10.09
N GLY A 28 -5.09 -4.55 9.40
CA GLY A 28 -5.22 -3.11 9.22
C GLY A 28 -4.15 -2.50 8.31
N ALA A 29 -3.57 -3.29 7.40
CA ALA A 29 -2.71 -2.80 6.33
C ALA A 29 -3.25 -3.29 4.97
N TYR A 30 -3.08 -2.46 3.94
CA TYR A 30 -3.43 -2.79 2.57
C TYR A 30 -2.19 -3.34 1.85
N HIS A 31 -2.30 -4.55 1.34
CA HIS A 31 -1.24 -5.25 0.64
C HIS A 31 -1.51 -5.19 -0.86
N LEU A 32 -0.63 -4.54 -1.59
CA LEU A 32 -0.69 -4.41 -3.05
C LEU A 32 0.16 -5.49 -3.71
N TYR A 33 -0.35 -6.10 -4.76
CA TYR A 33 0.31 -7.15 -5.52
C TYR A 33 -0.01 -7.06 -7.01
N LEU A 34 0.86 -7.59 -7.86
CA LEU A 34 0.61 -7.69 -9.30
C LEU A 34 -0.35 -8.85 -9.56
N LEU A 35 -1.48 -8.60 -10.22
CA LEU A 35 -2.44 -9.65 -10.60
C LEU A 35 -1.82 -10.73 -11.50
N ARG A 36 -0.86 -10.34 -12.35
CA ARG A 36 -0.22 -11.25 -13.32
C ARG A 36 0.69 -12.28 -12.67
N THR A 37 1.38 -11.92 -11.59
CA THR A 37 2.47 -12.72 -11.01
C THR A 37 2.28 -13.01 -9.53
N GLU A 38 1.25 -12.42 -8.92
CA GLU A 38 1.02 -12.41 -7.47
C GLU A 38 2.19 -11.82 -6.67
N ALA A 39 3.11 -11.12 -7.36
CA ALA A 39 4.28 -10.55 -6.73
C ALA A 39 3.87 -9.36 -5.84
N PRO A 40 4.32 -9.31 -4.59
CA PRO A 40 4.04 -8.19 -3.70
C PRO A 40 4.73 -6.92 -4.21
N ILE A 41 4.00 -5.81 -4.18
CA ILE A 41 4.47 -4.49 -4.63
C ILE A 41 4.78 -3.61 -3.41
N ALA A 42 3.77 -3.42 -2.56
CA ALA A 42 3.83 -2.50 -1.44
C ALA A 42 2.84 -2.89 -0.35
N ARG A 43 3.12 -2.48 0.89
CA ARG A 43 2.19 -2.53 2.00
C ARG A 43 1.94 -1.12 2.51
N LEU A 44 0.69 -0.71 2.56
CA LEU A 44 0.25 0.58 3.06
C LEU A 44 -0.37 0.39 4.44
N LYS A 45 0.26 0.91 5.48
CA LYS A 45 -0.28 0.86 6.84
C LYS A 45 -0.76 2.25 7.26
N PRO A 46 -2.07 2.48 7.42
CA PRO A 46 -2.58 3.76 7.94
C PRO A 46 -1.94 4.10 9.29
N VAL A 47 -1.53 5.36 9.46
CA VAL A 47 -0.93 5.84 10.72
C VAL A 47 -1.94 6.54 11.65
N GLY A 48 -3.21 6.63 11.22
CA GLY A 48 -4.31 7.18 12.01
C GLY A 48 -4.56 8.68 11.82
N THR A 49 -3.55 9.42 11.35
CA THR A 49 -3.64 10.83 10.93
C THR A 49 -4.02 10.92 9.45
N ARG A 50 -5.16 11.56 9.15
CA ARG A 50 -5.67 11.80 7.78
C ARG A 50 -5.53 10.56 6.85
N ASP A 51 -4.94 10.75 5.68
CA ASP A 51 -4.69 9.80 4.59
C ASP A 51 -3.21 9.37 4.53
N GLU A 52 -2.49 9.56 5.63
CA GLU A 52 -1.08 9.17 5.72
C GLU A 52 -0.96 7.67 5.92
N VAL A 53 -0.04 7.07 5.16
CA VAL A 53 0.29 5.66 5.24
C VAL A 53 1.78 5.48 5.41
N ARG A 54 2.17 4.57 6.30
CA ARG A 54 3.53 4.04 6.33
C ARG A 54 3.68 3.02 5.22
N LEU A 55 4.62 3.28 4.32
CA LEU A 55 4.95 2.43 3.19
C LEU A 55 5.97 1.37 3.60
N GLY A 56 5.61 0.11 3.38
CA GLY A 56 6.49 -1.04 3.52
C GLY A 56 6.77 -1.69 2.16
N TYR A 57 8.00 -2.16 1.97
CA TYR A 57 8.39 -2.92 0.78
C TYR A 57 8.58 -4.39 1.11
N TRP A 58 8.41 -5.25 0.11
CA TRP A 58 8.69 -6.67 0.25
C TRP A 58 10.18 -6.93 0.05
N SER A 59 10.88 -7.33 1.12
CA SER A 59 12.33 -7.52 1.05
C SER A 59 12.70 -8.89 0.49
N HIS A 60 13.96 -9.04 0.06
CA HIS A 60 14.51 -10.34 -0.35
C HIS A 60 14.47 -11.39 0.78
N ARG A 61 14.31 -10.95 2.04
CA ARG A 61 14.14 -11.81 3.23
C ARG A 61 12.71 -12.34 3.37
N ARG A 62 11.85 -12.11 2.37
CA ARG A 62 10.44 -12.53 2.34
C ARG A 62 9.64 -12.02 3.53
N LYS A 63 9.87 -10.75 3.89
CA LYS A 63 9.13 -10.05 4.93
C LYS A 63 8.94 -8.59 4.53
N TRP A 64 7.91 -7.97 5.10
CA TRP A 64 7.66 -6.54 4.94
C TRP A 64 8.62 -5.74 5.80
N GLU A 65 9.36 -4.83 5.18
CA GLU A 65 10.31 -3.94 5.83
C GLU A 65 9.98 -2.48 5.52
N ASP A 66 10.49 -1.58 6.35
CA ASP A 66 10.39 -0.14 6.15
C ASP A 66 11.36 0.28 5.06
N ILE A 67 10.95 1.19 4.16
CA ILE A 67 11.77 1.62 3.01
C ILE A 67 13.08 2.29 3.40
N ASP A 68 13.19 2.79 4.63
CA ASP A 68 14.38 3.48 5.13
C ASP A 68 14.75 2.98 6.53
N ASP A 69 16.06 2.96 6.80
CA ASP A 69 16.67 2.56 8.07
C ASP A 69 16.26 3.49 9.22
N MET A 70 15.75 4.68 8.91
CA MET A 70 15.34 5.72 9.87
C MET A 70 13.87 5.64 10.34
N GLY A 71 13.12 4.57 10.02
CA GLY A 71 11.80 4.31 10.63
C GLY A 71 10.58 4.33 9.70
N GLY A 72 10.80 4.05 8.42
CA GLY A 72 9.74 3.90 7.42
C GLY A 72 9.22 5.22 6.87
N CYS A 73 8.91 5.21 5.57
CA CYS A 73 8.41 6.39 4.87
C CYS A 73 6.91 6.55 5.15
N ILE A 74 6.50 7.67 5.76
CA ILE A 74 5.10 8.05 5.86
C ILE A 74 4.80 9.01 4.73
N LEU A 75 3.88 8.62 3.85
CA LEU A 75 3.48 9.43 2.71
C LEU A 75 1.99 9.71 2.79
N PRO A 76 1.55 10.93 2.44
CA PRO A 76 0.16 11.15 2.15
C PRO A 76 -0.20 10.40 0.86
N LEU A 77 -1.41 9.86 0.81
CA LEU A 77 -2.01 9.40 -0.44
C LEU A 77 -2.48 10.62 -1.24
N VAL A 78 -1.55 11.45 -1.74
CA VAL A 78 -1.91 12.58 -2.61
C VAL A 78 -2.40 12.10 -3.97
N ASP A 79 -3.40 12.80 -4.53
CA ASP A 79 -3.92 12.60 -5.89
C ASP A 79 -2.89 12.92 -6.98
#